data_AF-A0A350I9R9-F1
#
_entry.id   AF-A0A350I9R9-F1
#
_cell.length_a   1.000
_cell.length_b   1.000
_cell.length_c   1.000
_cell.angle_alpha   90.00
_cell.angle_beta   90.00
_cell.angle_gamma   90.00
#
_symmetry.space_group_name_H-M   'P 1'
#
loop_
_entity.id
_entity.type
_entity.pdbx_description
1 polymer ?
#
loop_
_entity_poly.entity_id
_entity_poly.type
_entity_poly.pdbx_seq_one_letter_code
_entity_poly.pdbx_strand_id
1 'polypeptide(L)'
;MHELYHEYILRREKELRESKQENEMPTYTLKDTKTNSTWDVICSWDELQTTLNEMPELIHVIGMPKIVHERGTNLKVDDGFREVMSKVKEKHRVNNIKDY
;
A
#
# COMPACT_ATOMS: atom_id res chain seq x y z
N MET A 1 -4.67 28.05 -5.90
CA MET A 1 -4.29 27.44 -4.60
C MET A 1 -3.89 25.97 -4.76
N HIS A 2 -4.71 25.12 -5.38
CA HIS A 2 -4.38 23.70 -5.61
C HIS A 2 -3.14 23.46 -6.50
N GLU A 3 -2.99 24.25 -7.58
CA GLU A 3 -1.85 24.10 -8.51
C GLU A 3 -0.51 24.53 -7.90
N LEU A 4 -0.52 25.46 -6.93
CA LEU A 4 0.67 25.90 -6.23
C LEU A 4 1.20 24.84 -5.25
N TYR A 5 0.30 24.05 -4.66
CA TYR A 5 0.68 22.90 -3.82
C TYR A 5 1.29 21.78 -4.67
N HIS A 6 0.75 21.53 -5.87
CA HIS A 6 1.28 20.51 -6.76
C HIS A 6 2.71 20.82 -7.20
N GLU A 7 2.96 22.06 -7.61
CA GLU A 7 4.30 22.57 -7.96
C GLU A 7 5.28 22.52 -6.76
N TYR A 8 4.80 22.84 -5.55
CA TYR A 8 5.61 22.75 -4.33
C TYR A 8 6.03 21.31 -4.02
N ILE A 9 5.11 20.35 -4.13
CA ILE A 9 5.39 18.92 -3.90
C ILE A 9 6.41 18.41 -4.93
N LEU A 10 6.22 18.70 -6.21
CA LEU A 10 7.12 18.27 -7.28
C LEU A 10 8.53 18.84 -7.14
N ARG A 11 8.64 20.11 -6.73
CA ARG A 11 9.94 20.75 -6.46
C ARG A 11 10.65 20.11 -5.27
N ARG A 12 9.92 19.81 -4.19
CA ARG A 12 10.46 19.17 -2.99
C ARG A 12 10.94 17.74 -3.26
N GLU A 13 10.18 16.97 -4.04
CA GLU A 13 10.55 15.61 -4.48
C GLU A 13 11.85 15.62 -5.31
N LYS A 14 12.03 16.64 -6.16
CA LYS A 14 13.25 16.82 -6.95
C LYS A 14 14.47 17.13 -6.06
N GLU A 15 14.32 18.04 -5.09
CA GLU A 15 15.37 18.40 -4.13
C GLU A 15 15.78 17.20 -3.25
N LEU A 16 14.82 16.37 -2.83
CA LEU A 16 15.07 15.15 -2.06
C LEU A 16 15.82 14.09 -2.89
N ARG A 17 15.45 13.92 -4.17
CA ARG A 17 16.13 13.00 -5.11
C ARG A 17 17.58 13.41 -5.38
N GLU A 18 17.87 14.71 -5.40
CA GLU A 18 19.22 15.26 -5.61
C GLU A 18 20.11 15.18 -4.35
N SER A 19 19.53 15.26 -3.14
CA SER A 19 20.29 15.29 -1.89
C SER A 19 20.83 13.95 -1.38
N LYS A 20 20.40 12.80 -1.94
CA LYS A 20 20.86 11.44 -1.54
C LYS A 20 20.90 11.17 -0.02
N GLN A 21 20.15 11.92 0.79
CA GLN A 21 19.96 11.63 2.20
C GLN A 21 18.77 10.69 2.34
N GLU A 22 19.05 9.40 2.55
CA GLU A 22 18.08 8.47 3.13
C GLU A 22 17.87 8.85 4.61
N ASN A 23 17.05 9.88 4.83
CA ASN A 23 16.34 10.00 6.10
C ASN A 23 15.06 9.18 5.97
N GLU A 24 14.79 8.32 6.94
CA GLU A 24 13.50 7.64 7.17
C GLU A 24 12.41 8.70 7.36
N MET A 25 11.99 9.37 6.29
CA MET A 25 10.85 10.27 6.33
C MET A 25 9.59 9.41 6.33
N PRO A 26 8.78 9.47 7.39
CA PRO A 26 7.57 8.67 7.47
C PRO A 26 6.58 9.10 6.38
N THR A 27 5.90 8.10 5.81
CA THR A 27 4.77 8.33 4.92
C THR A 27 3.50 8.44 5.77
N TYR A 28 2.79 9.55 5.64
CA TYR A 28 1.52 9.79 6.30
C TYR A 28 0.38 9.84 5.30
N THR A 29 -0.74 9.25 5.68
CA THR A 29 -1.95 9.25 4.86
C THR A 29 -2.88 10.37 5.34
N LEU A 30 -3.12 11.35 4.46
CA LEU A 30 -4.02 12.46 4.71
C LEU A 30 -5.34 12.23 3.99
N LYS A 31 -6.44 12.59 4.66
CA LYS A 31 -7.79 12.53 4.12
C LYS A 31 -8.46 13.88 4.22
N ASP A 32 -9.01 14.36 3.11
CA ASP A 32 -9.87 15.53 3.08
C ASP A 32 -11.31 15.13 3.47
N THR A 33 -11.89 15.84 4.44
CA THR A 33 -13.26 15.63 4.92
C THR A 33 -14.34 16.10 3.94
N LYS A 34 -14.04 17.02 3.02
CA LYS A 34 -15.00 17.53 2.03
C LYS A 34 -15.11 16.65 0.80
N THR A 35 -13.97 16.27 0.23
CA THR A 35 -13.92 15.48 -1.01
C THR A 35 -13.79 13.99 -0.76
N ASN A 36 -13.57 13.57 0.50
CA ASN A 36 -13.30 12.19 0.92
C ASN A 36 -12.08 11.57 0.20
N SER A 37 -11.23 12.40 -0.41
CA SER A 37 -10.03 11.98 -1.14
C SER A 37 -8.90 11.69 -0.15
N THR A 38 -8.16 10.62 -0.41
CA THR A 38 -7.05 10.17 0.43
C THR A 38 -5.79 10.12 -0.40
N TRP A 39 -4.69 10.66 0.12
CA TRP A 39 -3.39 10.64 -0.54
C TRP A 39 -2.26 10.48 0.49
N ASP A 40 -1.16 9.90 0.02
CA ASP A 40 0.03 9.64 0.84
C ASP A 40 1.05 10.76 0.63
N VAL A 41 1.49 11.37 1.72
CA VAL A 41 2.51 12.42 1.73
C VAL A 41 3.70 11.94 2.53
N ILE A 42 4.89 12.10 1.97
CA ILE A 42 6.15 11.84 2.66
C ILE A 42 6.60 13.16 3.28
N CYS A 43 6.47 13.32 4.59
CA CYS A 43 6.85 14.55 5.29
C CYS A 43 7.29 14.27 6.73
N SER A 44 7.94 15.25 7.35
CA SER A 44 8.28 15.19 8.78
C SER A 44 7.03 15.42 9.65
N TRP A 45 7.08 14.98 10.91
CA TRP A 45 5.97 15.17 11.86
C TRP A 45 5.63 16.64 12.09
N ASP A 46 6.63 17.52 12.17
CA ASP A 46 6.43 18.96 12.39
C ASP A 46 5.71 19.63 11.19
N GLU A 47 6.06 19.21 9.97
CA GLU A 47 5.38 19.66 8.75
C GLU A 47 3.93 19.16 8.70
N LEU A 48 3.69 17.91 9.12
CA LEU A 48 2.33 17.36 9.21
C LEU A 48 1.47 18.14 10.21
N GLN A 49 2.00 18.48 11.39
CA GLN A 49 1.26 19.30 12.36
C GLN A 49 0.95 20.69 11.80
N THR A 50 1.88 21.30 11.09
CA THR A 50 1.69 22.62 10.48
C THR A 50 0.58 22.58 9.43
N THR A 51 0.59 21.58 8.54
CA THR A 51 -0.43 21.42 7.50
C THR A 51 -1.84 21.14 8.06
N LEU A 52 -1.96 20.34 9.13
CA LEU A 52 -3.24 20.11 9.81
C LEU A 52 -3.78 21.36 10.51
N ASN A 53 -2.90 22.22 11.04
CA ASN A 53 -3.30 23.48 11.67
C ASN A 53 -3.75 24.54 10.63
N GLU A 54 -3.08 24.60 9.48
CA GLU A 54 -3.42 25.55 8.41
C GLU A 54 -4.69 25.15 7.65
N MET A 55 -4.97 23.86 7.56
CA MET A 55 -6.11 23.31 6.83
C MET A 55 -6.94 22.40 7.73
N PRO A 56 -7.94 22.94 8.46
CA PRO A 56 -8.74 22.18 9.43
C PRO A 56 -9.65 21.11 8.78
N GLU A 57 -9.67 21.04 7.46
CA GLU A 57 -10.48 20.10 6.68
C GLU A 57 -9.71 18.83 6.30
N LEU A 58 -8.39 18.84 6.50
CA LEU A 58 -7.56 17.66 6.41
C LEU A 58 -7.48 16.97 7.77
N ILE A 59 -7.65 15.66 7.75
CA ILE A 59 -7.43 14.80 8.90
C ILE A 59 -6.36 13.77 8.55
N HIS A 60 -5.44 13.55 9.49
CA HIS A 60 -4.54 12.41 9.43
C HIS A 60 -5.33 11.15 9.78
N VAL A 61 -5.31 10.17 8.87
CA VAL A 61 -5.98 8.89 9.06
C VAL A 61 -4.94 7.78 9.05
N ILE A 62 -5.03 6.88 10.03
CA ILE A 62 -4.26 5.64 10.02
C ILE A 62 -4.84 4.77 8.91
N GLY A 63 -4.09 4.61 7.82
CA GLY A 63 -4.47 3.76 6.70
C GLY A 63 -4.59 2.29 7.13
N MET A 64 -5.55 1.56 6.54
CA MET A 64 -5.62 0.11 6.72
C MET A 64 -4.37 -0.53 6.12
N PRO A 65 -3.69 -1.47 6.82
CA PRO A 65 -2.51 -2.12 6.29
C PRO A 65 -2.82 -2.74 4.93
N LYS A 66 -1.96 -2.49 3.94
CA LYS A 66 -2.10 -3.05 2.61
C LYS A 66 -1.97 -4.57 2.71
N ILE A 67 -3.08 -5.29 2.57
CA ILE A 67 -3.09 -6.75 2.53
C ILE A 67 -2.52 -7.17 1.17
N VAL A 68 -1.20 -7.35 1.13
CA VAL A 68 -0.52 -7.94 -0.02
C VAL A 68 -0.77 -9.44 0.03
N HIS A 69 -1.64 -9.93 -0.83
CA HIS A 69 -1.78 -11.36 -1.08
C HIS A 69 -0.75 -11.75 -2.15
N GLU A 70 0.31 -12.44 -1.76
CA GLU A 70 1.17 -13.10 -2.74
C GLU A 70 0.35 -14.23 -3.38
N ARG A 71 0.02 -14.10 -4.68
CA ARG A 71 -0.71 -15.15 -5.40
C ARG A 71 0.28 -16.22 -5.84
N GLY A 72 0.63 -17.10 -4.91
CA GLY A 72 1.41 -18.30 -5.23
C GLY A 72 2.47 -18.58 -4.18
N THR A 73 2.09 -19.32 -3.16
CA THR A 73 3.08 -20.10 -2.43
C THR A 73 3.67 -21.12 -3.41
N ASN A 74 4.87 -20.84 -3.94
CA ASN A 74 5.78 -21.87 -4.47
C ASN A 74 6.29 -22.78 -3.33
N LEU A 75 5.44 -23.05 -2.33
CA LEU A 75 5.73 -24.01 -1.29
C LEU A 75 5.57 -25.38 -1.92
N LYS A 76 6.68 -26.12 -1.96
CA LYS A 76 6.67 -27.51 -2.35
C LYS A 76 5.77 -28.26 -1.36
N VAL A 77 4.54 -28.55 -1.79
CA VAL A 77 3.62 -29.42 -1.05
C VAL A 77 4.21 -30.82 -0.98
N ASP A 78 4.00 -31.48 0.15
CA ASP A 78 4.47 -32.84 0.40
C ASP A 78 3.81 -33.85 -0.57
N ASP A 79 4.51 -34.95 -0.86
CA ASP A 79 4.05 -35.94 -1.84
C ASP A 79 2.82 -36.71 -1.34
N GLY A 80 2.67 -36.90 -0.03
CA GLY A 80 1.45 -37.50 0.54
C GLY A 80 0.20 -36.64 0.32
N PHE A 81 0.36 -35.31 0.33
CA PHE A 81 -0.74 -34.40 0.03
C PHE A 81 -1.15 -34.49 -1.46
N ARG A 82 -0.18 -34.57 -2.38
CA ARG A 82 -0.45 -34.76 -3.81
C ARG A 82 -1.22 -36.05 -4.08
N GLU A 83 -0.82 -37.15 -3.46
CA GLU A 83 -1.46 -38.45 -3.66
C GLU A 83 -2.94 -38.45 -3.24
N VAL A 84 -3.25 -37.86 -2.08
CA VAL A 84 -4.63 -37.76 -1.59
C VAL A 84 -5.46 -36.87 -2.50
N MET A 85 -4.90 -35.75 -2.97
CA MET A 85 -5.60 -34.85 -3.91
C MET A 85 -5.89 -35.53 -5.26
N SER A 86 -4.95 -36.35 -5.76
CA SER A 86 -5.17 -37.16 -6.97
C SER A 86 -6.29 -38.18 -6.79
N LYS A 87 -6.32 -38.90 -5.65
CA LYS A 87 -7.41 -39.85 -5.33
C LYS A 87 -8.77 -39.18 -5.24
N VAL A 88 -8.84 -37.99 -4.66
CA VAL A 88 -10.08 -37.19 -4.58
C VAL A 88 -10.52 -36.74 -5.98
N LYS A 89 -9.58 -36.30 -6.83
CA LYS A 89 -9.86 -35.97 -8.24
C LYS A 89 -10.42 -37.14 -9.02
N GLU A 90 -9.82 -38.32 -8.92
CA GLU A 90 -10.29 -39.53 -9.62
C GLU A 90 -11.71 -39.94 -9.22
N LYS A 91 -12.05 -39.76 -7.94
CA LYS A 91 -13.39 -40.09 -7.42
C LYS A 91 -14.48 -39.14 -7.90
N HIS A 92 -14.13 -37.89 -8.23
CA HIS A 92 -15.09 -36.85 -8.60
C HIS A 92 -14.95 -36.47 -10.08
N ARG A 93 -15.86 -36.97 -10.94
CA ARG A 93 -15.83 -36.77 -12.42
C ARG A 93 -15.82 -35.31 -12.88
N VAL A 94 -16.30 -34.37 -12.05
CA VAL A 94 -16.29 -32.93 -12.34
C VAL A 94 -15.61 -32.22 -11.19
N ASN A 95 -14.38 -31.79 -11.41
CA ASN A 95 -13.59 -31.08 -10.42
C ASN A 95 -12.65 -30.08 -11.09
N ASN A 96 -12.39 -28.94 -10.42
CA ASN A 96 -11.45 -27.90 -10.88
C ASN A 96 -10.12 -28.00 -10.12
N ILE A 97 -9.61 -29.22 -9.95
CA ILE A 97 -8.34 -29.47 -9.27
C ILE A 97 -7.25 -29.57 -10.34
N LYS A 98 -6.27 -28.67 -10.27
CA LYS A 98 -5.12 -28.62 -11.18
C LYS A 98 -4.20 -29.82 -10.94
N ASP A 99 -3.66 -30.36 -12.02
CA ASP A 99 -2.55 -31.32 -11.95
C ASP A 99 -1.28 -30.53 -11.63
N TYR A 100 -0.60 -30.93 -10.55
CA TYR A 100 0.62 -30.32 -10.03
C TYR A 100 1.79 -31.28 -10.14
#